data_AF-N4U9A0-F1
#
_entry.id   AF-N4U9A0-F1
#
_cell.length_a   1.000
_cell.length_b   1.000
_cell.length_c   1.000
_cell.angle_alpha   90.00
_cell.angle_beta   90.00
_cell.angle_gamma   90.00
#
_symmetry.space_group_name_H-M   'P 1'
#
loop_
_entity.id
_entity.type
_entity.pdbx_description
1 polymer ?
#
loop_
_entity_poly.entity_id
_entity_poly.type
_entity_poly.pdbx_seq_one_letter_code
_entity_poly.pdbx_strand_id
1 'polypeptide(L)' 'EIKYLIKYFITYISKTKFFSAFYIIFKAIFIESNIQGGFKGARLIPFNLEIIILKLNI' A
#
# COMPACT_ATOMS: atom_id res chain seq x y z
N GLU A 1 -1.87 -12.34 7.35
CA GLU A 1 -0.90 -12.78 8.38
C GLU A 1 -0.69 -11.74 9.50
N ILE A 2 -0.24 -10.52 9.21
CA ILE A 2 -0.01 -9.47 10.24
C ILE A 2 -1.25 -9.13 11.08
N LYS A 3 -2.44 -9.03 10.47
CA LYS A 3 -3.71 -8.79 11.19
C LYS A 3 -3.97 -9.82 12.30
N TYR A 4 -3.58 -11.07 12.08
CA TYR A 4 -3.70 -12.11 13.09
C TYR A 4 -2.67 -11.92 14.20
N LEU A 5 -1.42 -11.56 13.88
CA LEU A 5 -0.40 -11.25 14.89
C LEU A 5 -0.82 -10.09 15.81
N ILE A 6 -1.44 -9.04 15.24
CA ILE A 6 -2.01 -7.91 16.01
C ILE A 6 -3.16 -8.40 16.90
N LYS A 7 -4.04 -9.28 16.37
CA LYS A 7 -5.15 -9.88 17.14
C LYS A 7 -4.66 -10.73 18.33
N TYR A 8 -3.47 -11.33 18.22
CA TYR A 8 -2.86 -12.15 19.28
C TYR A 8 -1.94 -11.35 20.22
N PHE A 9 -1.96 -10.01 20.18
CA PHE A 9 -1.12 -9.14 21.01
C PHE A 9 0.39 -9.43 20.88
N ILE A 10 0.81 -9.99 19.74
CA ILE A 10 2.24 -10.19 19.45
C ILE A 10 2.81 -8.85 19.04
N THR A 11 3.45 -8.17 20.00
CA THR A 11 4.05 -6.84 19.82
C THR A 11 5.45 -6.88 19.16
N TYR A 12 6.02 -8.08 19.01
CA TYR A 12 7.32 -8.29 18.38
C TYR A 12 7.18 -9.11 17.09
N ILE A 13 7.55 -8.50 15.96
CA ILE A 13 7.67 -9.15 14.66
C ILE A 13 9.09 -8.94 14.14
N SER A 14 9.72 -9.98 13.62
CA SER A 14 11.03 -9.84 13.00
C SER A 14 10.92 -9.00 11.72
N LYS A 15 12.00 -8.27 11.42
CA LYS A 15 12.09 -7.44 10.21
C LYS A 15 11.78 -8.23 8.94
N THR A 16 12.32 -9.45 8.83
CA THR A 16 12.10 -10.35 7.68
C THR A 16 10.63 -10.78 7.55
N LYS A 17 9.99 -11.13 8.67
CA LYS A 17 8.57 -11.54 8.68
C LYS A 17 7.65 -10.38 8.32
N PHE A 18 7.93 -9.19 8.85
CA PHE A 18 7.18 -7.99 8.50
C PHE A 18 7.30 -7.67 7.01
N PHE A 19 8.52 -7.57 6.46
CA PHE A 19 8.71 -7.18 5.07
C PHE A 19 8.14 -8.17 4.08
N SER A 20 8.27 -9.47 4.35
CA SER A 20 7.68 -10.50 3.49
C SER A 20 6.15 -10.37 3.44
N ALA A 21 5.50 -10.30 4.61
CA ALA A 21 4.05 -10.16 4.68
C ALA A 21 3.55 -8.82 4.11
N PHE A 22 4.29 -7.73 4.36
CA PHE A 22 3.99 -6.42 3.79
C PHE A 22 4.06 -6.45 2.27
N TYR A 23 5.12 -7.01 1.69
CA TYR A 23 5.32 -7.02 0.23
C TYR A 23 4.22 -7.78 -0.51
N ILE A 24 3.80 -8.93 0.03
CA ILE A 24 2.71 -9.74 -0.54
C ILE A 24 1.40 -8.93 -0.53
N ILE A 25 1.05 -8.33 0.61
CA ILE A 25 -0.17 -7.52 0.73
C ILE A 25 -0.08 -6.28 -0.16
N PHE A 26 1.06 -5.57 -0.14
CA PHE A 26 1.30 -4.38 -0.95
C PHE A 26 1.05 -4.65 -2.43
N LYS A 27 1.61 -5.75 -2.97
CA LYS A 27 1.32 -6.16 -4.35
C LYS A 27 -0.15 -6.48 -4.58
N ALA A 28 -0.79 -7.21 -3.66
CA ALA A 28 -2.19 -7.60 -3.82
C ALA A 28 -3.17 -6.42 -3.78
N ILE A 29 -2.83 -5.35 -3.05
CA ILE A 29 -3.67 -4.15 -2.91
C ILE A 29 -3.31 -3.05 -3.92
N PHE A 30 -2.27 -3.24 -4.74
CA PHE A 30 -1.84 -2.30 -5.78
C PHE A 30 -2.78 -2.37 -7.00
N ILE A 31 -4.06 -2.10 -6.75
CA ILE A 31 -5.13 -2.08 -7.75
C ILE A 31 -5.63 -0.65 -7.92
N GLU A 32 -6.18 -0.36 -9.10
CA GLU A 32 -6.59 0.99 -9.51
C GLU A 32 -7.51 1.67 -8.49
N SER A 33 -8.52 0.98 -7.99
CA SER A 33 -9.49 1.53 -7.03
C SER A 33 -8.85 1.96 -5.71
N ASN A 34 -7.88 1.17 -5.20
CA ASN A 34 -7.16 1.51 -3.97
C ASN A 34 -6.20 2.68 -4.20
N ILE A 35 -5.56 2.74 -5.37
CA ILE A 35 -4.70 3.86 -5.76
C ILE A 35 -5.55 5.13 -5.81
N GLN A 36 -6.64 5.14 -6.60
CA GLN A 36 -7.55 6.27 -6.70
C GLN A 36 -8.10 6.72 -5.34
N GLY A 37 -8.48 5.77 -4.47
CA GLY A 37 -8.92 6.06 -3.11
C GLY A 37 -7.84 6.75 -2.27
N GLY A 38 -6.59 6.31 -2.37
CA GLY A 38 -5.44 6.94 -1.72
C GLY A 38 -5.19 8.38 -2.21
N PHE A 39 -5.22 8.61 -3.51
CA PHE A 39 -5.11 9.95 -4.11
C PHE A 39 -6.22 10.88 -3.58
N LYS A 40 -7.47 10.42 -3.64
CA LYS A 40 -8.63 11.16 -3.12
C LYS A 40 -8.49 11.49 -1.63
N GLY A 41 -8.08 10.52 -0.81
CA GLY A 41 -7.88 10.69 0.64
C GLY A 41 -6.78 11.70 0.97
N ALA A 42 -5.70 11.71 0.20
CA ALA A 42 -4.62 12.67 0.33
C ALA A 42 -4.98 14.08 -0.21
N ARG A 43 -6.21 14.28 -0.71
CA ARG A 43 -6.63 15.48 -1.46
C ARG A 43 -5.73 15.77 -2.66
N LEU A 44 -5.00 14.76 -3.12
CA LEU A 44 -4.45 14.71 -4.45
C LEU A 44 -5.65 14.41 -5.35
N ILE A 45 -6.45 15.44 -5.65
CA ILE A 45 -7.40 15.41 -6.77
C ILE A 45 -6.67 14.67 -7.90
N PRO A 46 -7.28 13.68 -8.58
CA PRO A 46 -6.62 13.01 -9.69
C PRO A 46 -6.34 14.06 -10.76
N PHE A 47 -5.23 14.78 -10.63
CA PHE A 47 -4.49 15.31 -11.75
C PHE A 47 -4.39 14.11 -12.66
N ASN A 48 -4.96 14.28 -13.86
CA ASN A 48 -5.03 13.26 -14.89
C ASN A 48 -3.97 12.18 -14.67
N LEU A 49 -4.43 10.98 -14.31
CA LEU A 49 -3.57 9.89 -13.84
C LEU A 49 -2.44 9.61 -14.84
N GLU A 50 -2.70 9.83 -16.13
CA GLU A 50 -1.73 9.79 -17.22
C GLU A 50 -0.59 10.79 -17.05
N ILE A 51 -0.88 12.02 -16.62
CA ILE A 51 0.13 13.07 -16.35
C ILE A 51 1.02 12.69 -15.17
N ILE A 52 0.46 12.06 -14.14
CA ILE A 52 1.24 11.61 -12.97
C ILE A 52 2.15 10.45 -13.36
N ILE A 53 1.62 9.47 -14.10
CA ILE A 53 2.41 8.33 -14.60
C ILE A 53 3.54 8.82 -15.51
N LEU A 54 3.26 9.75 -16.43
CA LEU A 54 4.28 10.40 -17.28
C LEU A 54 5.38 11.09 -16.46
N LYS A 55 5.04 11.73 -15.34
CA LYS A 55 6.02 12.37 -14.45
C LYS A 55 6.85 11.38 -13.62
N LEU A 56 6.32 10.18 -13.34
CA LEU A 56 7.02 9.16 -12.57
C LEU A 56 7.92 8.26 -13.44
N ASN A 57 7.64 8.16 -14.74
CA ASN A 57 8.52 7.52 -15.74
C ASN A 57 9.70 8.46 -16.12
N ILE A 58 10.58 8.74 -15.16
CA ILE A 58 11.90 9.37 -15.38
C ILE A 58 12.90 8.34 -15.88
#